data_AF-Q8VML4-F1
#
_entry.id   AF-Q8VML4-F1
#
_cell.length_a   1.000
_cell.length_b   1.000
_cell.length_c   1.000
_cell.angle_alpha   90.00
_cell.angle_beta   90.00
_cell.angle_gamma   90.00
#
_symmetry.space_group_name_H-M   'P 1'
#
loop_
_entity.id
_entity.type
_entity.pdbx_description
1 polymer ?
#
loop_
_entity_poly.entity_id
_entity_poly.type
_entity_poly.pdbx_seq_one_letter_code
_entity_poly.pdbx_strand_id
1 'polypeptide(L)'
;MTSDTPPIAAQGVATLPDEAWAQARHRTEIIGPLAALEVVGHEAADEAAQALGLSRRQVYVLIRRARQGTGLVTDLTPGRSGGGKGKGRLPEPVERIIRELLQKRFLTKQKRSLAAFHREVAQACKRGLGSSGTKNQRKA
;
A
#
# COMPACT_ATOMS: atom_id res chain seq x y z
N MET A 1 -6.42 -22.98 21.67
CA MET A 1 -5.01 -22.82 21.23
C MET A 1 -5.04 -22.08 19.90
N THR A 2 -5.22 -20.76 19.94
CA THR A 2 -5.35 -19.90 18.77
C THR A 2 -4.10 -19.04 18.67
N SER A 3 -3.26 -19.36 17.70
CA SER A 3 -2.04 -18.63 17.38
C SER A 3 -2.40 -17.32 16.67
N ASP A 4 -2.70 -16.27 17.42
CA ASP A 4 -2.85 -14.91 16.88
C ASP A 4 -1.46 -14.30 16.68
N THR A 5 -0.78 -14.77 15.64
CA THR A 5 0.43 -14.12 15.13
C THR A 5 -0.04 -12.93 14.31
N PRO A 6 0.33 -11.67 14.65
CA PRO A 6 -0.02 -10.55 13.78
C PRO A 6 0.58 -10.87 12.41
N PRO A 7 -0.22 -10.94 11.34
CA PRO A 7 0.31 -11.38 10.07
C PRO A 7 1.37 -10.36 9.68
N ILE A 8 2.62 -10.82 9.63
CA ILE A 8 3.65 -10.19 8.82
C ILE A 8 2.93 -9.96 7.50
N ALA A 9 2.70 -8.70 7.15
CA ALA A 9 2.03 -8.37 5.91
C ALA A 9 2.94 -8.87 4.79
N ALA A 10 2.75 -10.14 4.41
CA ALA A 10 3.14 -10.65 3.13
C ALA A 10 2.28 -9.83 2.17
N GLN A 11 2.81 -8.66 1.81
CA GLN A 11 2.26 -7.75 0.82
C GLN A 11 2.50 -8.41 -0.55
N GLY A 12 1.82 -9.53 -0.75
CA GLY A 12 1.84 -10.36 -1.92
C GLY A 12 0.42 -10.71 -2.29
N VAL A 13 0.24 -11.05 -3.56
CA VAL A 13 -1.02 -11.38 -4.21
C VAL A 13 -1.80 -12.46 -3.43
N ALA A 14 -1.12 -13.35 -2.71
CA ALA A 14 -1.72 -14.45 -1.95
C ALA A 14 -2.67 -14.02 -0.82
N THR A 15 -2.61 -12.77 -0.36
CA THR A 15 -3.46 -12.26 0.74
C THR A 15 -4.50 -11.23 0.27
N LEU A 16 -4.80 -11.17 -1.03
CA LEU A 16 -5.78 -10.24 -1.59
C LEU A 16 -7.20 -10.61 -1.12
N PRO A 17 -8.00 -9.64 -0.66
CA PRO A 17 -9.42 -9.87 -0.36
C PRO A 17 -10.19 -10.21 -1.65
N ASP A 18 -11.28 -10.96 -1.52
CA ASP A 18 -12.05 -11.51 -2.65
C ASP A 18 -12.54 -10.43 -3.62
N GLU A 19 -12.91 -9.25 -3.11
CA GLU A 19 -13.29 -8.09 -3.91
C GLU A 19 -12.16 -7.62 -4.84
N ALA A 20 -10.92 -7.66 -4.36
CA ALA A 20 -9.76 -7.24 -5.12
C ALA A 20 -9.40 -8.28 -6.18
N TRP A 21 -9.62 -9.57 -5.88
CA TRP A 21 -9.52 -10.65 -6.86
C TRP A 21 -10.59 -10.56 -7.95
N ALA A 22 -11.84 -10.29 -7.59
CA ALA A 22 -12.93 -10.10 -8.54
C ALA A 22 -12.66 -8.90 -9.45
N GLN A 23 -12.21 -7.79 -8.87
CA GLN A 23 -11.86 -6.60 -9.64
C GLN A 23 -10.63 -6.81 -10.52
N ALA A 24 -9.64 -7.58 -10.07
CA ALA A 24 -8.49 -7.95 -10.89
C ALA A 24 -8.91 -8.81 -12.09
N ARG A 25 -9.78 -9.83 -11.88
CA ARG A 25 -10.34 -10.66 -12.96
C ARG A 25 -11.10 -9.83 -13.98
N HIS A 26 -12.01 -8.97 -13.53
CA HIS A 26 -12.78 -8.08 -14.40
C HIS A 26 -11.87 -7.16 -15.24
N ARG A 27 -10.79 -6.64 -14.65
CA ARG A 27 -9.79 -5.87 -15.40
C ARG A 27 -9.05 -6.71 -16.42
N THR A 28 -8.68 -7.94 -16.09
CA THR A 28 -8.01 -8.85 -17.02
C THR A 28 -8.88 -9.20 -18.22
N GLU A 29 -10.17 -9.44 -18.01
CA GLU A 29 -11.13 -9.72 -19.09
C GLU A 29 -11.22 -8.57 -20.11
N ILE A 30 -11.22 -7.32 -19.63
CA ILE A 30 -11.36 -6.13 -20.50
C ILE A 30 -10.01 -5.70 -21.09
N ILE A 31 -8.93 -5.69 -20.31
CA ILE A 31 -7.62 -5.17 -20.73
C ILE A 31 -6.81 -6.22 -21.49
N GLY A 32 -6.99 -7.51 -21.22
CA GLY A 32 -6.25 -8.59 -21.86
C GLY A 32 -6.28 -8.55 -23.39
N PRO A 33 -7.47 -8.47 -24.02
CA PRO A 33 -7.59 -8.36 -25.47
C PRO A 33 -6.88 -7.11 -26.03
N LEU A 34 -7.02 -5.96 -25.36
CA LEU A 34 -6.36 -4.71 -25.76
C LEU A 34 -4.84 -4.79 -25.63
N ALA A 35 -4.33 -5.52 -24.65
CA ALA A 35 -2.91 -5.71 -24.45
C ALA A 35 -2.27 -6.58 -25.55
N ALA A 36 -3.03 -7.50 -26.15
CA ALA A 36 -2.59 -8.36 -27.25
C ALA A 36 -2.50 -7.66 -28.61
N LEU A 37 -3.23 -6.55 -28.80
CA LEU A 37 -3.11 -5.72 -30.00
C LEU A 37 -1.76 -5.00 -30.02
N GLU A 38 -1.17 -4.77 -31.19
CA GLU A 38 0.06 -3.97 -31.32
C GLU A 38 -0.24 -2.49 -31.01
N VAL A 39 -1.27 -1.95 -31.68
CA VAL A 39 -1.76 -0.58 -31.52
C VAL A 39 -3.21 -0.60 -31.02
N VAL A 40 -3.51 0.21 -30.00
CA VAL A 40 -4.85 0.34 -29.44
C VAL A 40 -5.43 1.70 -29.83
N GLY A 41 -6.52 1.67 -30.60
CA GLY A 41 -7.25 2.87 -31.01
C GLY A 41 -7.90 3.61 -29.85
N HIS A 42 -8.18 4.91 -30.04
CA HIS A 42 -8.80 5.74 -29.01
C HIS A 42 -10.20 5.26 -28.63
N GLU A 43 -11.01 4.82 -29.59
CA GLU A 43 -12.38 4.33 -29.35
C GLU A 43 -12.38 3.08 -28.45
N ALA A 44 -11.57 2.07 -28.79
CA ALA A 44 -11.43 0.86 -27.96
C ALA A 44 -10.93 1.18 -26.54
N ALA A 45 -10.05 2.17 -26.39
CA ALA A 45 -9.61 2.64 -25.08
C ALA A 45 -10.72 3.38 -24.30
N ASP A 46 -11.61 4.10 -24.98
CA ASP A 46 -12.76 4.76 -24.38
C ASP A 46 -13.83 3.78 -23.94
N GLU A 47 -14.12 2.75 -24.74
CA GLU A 47 -15.06 1.69 -24.37
C GLU A 47 -14.58 0.96 -23.11
N ALA A 48 -13.30 0.58 -23.06
CA ALA A 48 -12.72 -0.02 -21.87
C ALA A 48 -12.71 0.94 -20.67
N ALA A 49 -12.53 2.23 -20.90
CA ALA A 49 -12.59 3.25 -19.85
C ALA A 49 -13.99 3.33 -19.24
N GLN A 50 -15.03 3.33 -20.07
CA GLN A 50 -16.43 3.31 -19.62
C GLN A 50 -16.77 2.01 -18.88
N ALA A 51 -16.39 0.85 -19.43
CA ALA A 51 -16.67 -0.45 -18.82
C ALA A 51 -16.00 -0.62 -17.45
N LEU A 52 -14.81 -0.04 -17.26
CA LEU A 52 -14.07 -0.10 -16.00
C LEU A 52 -14.34 1.08 -15.06
N GLY A 53 -15.08 2.10 -15.50
CA GLY A 53 -15.25 3.35 -14.75
C GLY A 53 -13.93 4.10 -14.51
N LEU A 54 -13.00 4.04 -15.47
CA LEU A 54 -11.66 4.63 -15.38
C LEU A 54 -11.48 5.76 -16.39
N SER A 55 -10.42 6.55 -16.23
CA SER A 55 -9.99 7.45 -17.29
C SER A 55 -9.29 6.70 -18.42
N ARG A 56 -9.40 7.17 -19.66
CA ARG A 56 -8.62 6.66 -20.82
C ARG A 56 -7.12 6.55 -20.52
N ARG A 57 -6.57 7.54 -19.80
CA ARG A 57 -5.18 7.51 -19.34
C ARG A 57 -4.87 6.28 -18.47
N GLN A 58 -5.75 5.94 -17.54
CA GLN A 58 -5.56 4.75 -16.68
C GLN A 58 -5.67 3.45 -17.48
N VAL A 59 -6.54 3.39 -18.49
CA VAL A 59 -6.62 2.24 -19.41
C VAL A 59 -5.27 1.98 -20.08
N TYR A 60 -4.62 3.01 -20.63
CA TYR A 60 -3.29 2.85 -21.22
C TYR A 60 -2.22 2.41 -20.21
N VAL A 61 -2.30 2.87 -18.96
CA VAL A 61 -1.41 2.40 -17.89
C VAL A 61 -1.62 0.90 -17.62
N LEU A 62 -2.87 0.44 -17.60
CA LEU A 62 -3.19 -0.98 -17.41
C LEU A 62 -2.75 -1.83 -18.60
N ILE A 63 -2.97 -1.38 -19.84
CA ILE A 63 -2.49 -2.04 -21.06
C ILE A 63 -0.96 -2.19 -21.02
N ARG A 64 -0.25 -1.10 -20.73
CA ARG A 64 1.21 -1.13 -20.60
C ARG A 64 1.66 -2.12 -19.53
N ARG A 65 0.99 -2.14 -18.39
CA ARG A 65 1.31 -3.07 -17.30
C ARG A 65 1.05 -4.53 -17.70
N ALA A 66 -0.05 -4.81 -18.37
CA ALA A 66 -0.38 -6.15 -18.86
C ALA A 66 0.67 -6.66 -19.87
N ARG A 67 1.13 -5.79 -20.78
CA ARG A 67 2.20 -6.12 -21.75
C ARG A 67 3.57 -6.35 -21.10
N GLN A 68 3.86 -5.66 -20.02
CA GLN A 68 5.14 -5.77 -19.28
C GLN A 68 5.12 -6.89 -18.24
N GLY A 69 3.93 -7.34 -17.84
CA GLY A 69 3.74 -8.40 -16.88
C GLY A 69 3.89 -9.79 -17.49
N THR A 70 3.50 -10.77 -16.71
CA THR A 70 3.45 -12.19 -17.12
C THR A 70 2.12 -12.58 -17.75
N GLY A 71 1.17 -11.64 -17.85
CA GLY A 71 -0.19 -11.89 -18.32
C GLY A 71 -1.10 -12.48 -17.24
N LEU A 72 -0.66 -12.50 -15.99
CA LEU A 72 -1.43 -13.03 -14.88
C LEU A 72 -2.44 -12.01 -14.36
N VAL A 73 -3.54 -12.48 -13.78
CA VAL A 73 -4.56 -11.65 -13.10
C VAL A 73 -3.92 -10.74 -12.04
N THR A 74 -2.82 -11.21 -11.45
CA THR A 74 -2.03 -10.50 -10.46
C THR A 74 -1.48 -9.17 -10.98
N ASP A 75 -1.16 -9.09 -12.26
CA ASP A 75 -0.58 -7.90 -12.88
C ASP A 75 -1.58 -6.73 -12.94
N LEU A 76 -2.87 -7.03 -13.02
CA LEU A 76 -3.96 -6.05 -13.08
C LEU A 76 -4.66 -5.82 -11.74
N THR A 77 -4.11 -6.40 -10.67
CA THR A 77 -4.57 -6.15 -9.30
C THR A 77 -4.56 -4.64 -9.02
N PRO A 78 -5.62 -4.10 -8.38
CA PRO A 78 -5.62 -2.71 -7.92
C PRO A 78 -4.37 -2.44 -7.07
N GLY A 79 -3.50 -1.55 -7.55
CA GLY A 79 -2.37 -1.11 -6.75
C GLY A 79 -2.91 -0.42 -5.52
N ARG A 80 -2.54 -0.89 -4.32
CA ARG A 80 -2.71 -0.07 -3.11
C ARG A 80 -1.92 1.21 -3.34
N SER A 81 -2.62 2.32 -3.54
CA SER A 81 -1.94 3.61 -3.49
C SER A 81 -1.28 3.70 -2.12
N GLY A 82 0.01 3.98 -2.06
CA GLY A 82 0.75 4.14 -0.80
C GLY A 82 0.34 5.39 -0.02
N GLY A 83 -0.94 5.78 -0.09
CA GLY A 83 -1.49 7.00 0.44
C GLY A 83 -1.38 8.19 -0.51
N GLY A 84 -2.51 8.85 -0.76
CA GLY A 84 -2.54 10.22 -1.27
C GLY A 84 -2.04 11.22 -0.21
N LYS A 85 -2.09 12.52 -0.51
CA LYS A 85 -1.68 13.60 0.41
C LYS A 85 -2.32 13.40 1.79
N GLY A 86 -1.50 13.25 2.83
CA GLY A 86 -1.95 13.08 4.22
C GLY A 86 -2.27 11.64 4.66
N LYS A 87 -2.11 10.64 3.80
CA LYS A 87 -2.24 9.23 4.18
C LYS A 87 -0.86 8.63 4.47
N GLY A 88 -0.75 8.02 5.64
CA GLY A 88 0.48 7.42 6.15
C GLY A 88 1.00 6.28 5.30
N ARG A 89 2.33 6.25 5.08
CA ARG A 89 3.03 5.14 4.40
C ARG A 89 3.51 4.06 5.38
N LEU A 90 3.41 4.33 6.67
CA LEU A 90 3.89 3.47 7.74
C LEU A 90 2.69 2.95 8.56
N PRO A 91 2.81 1.77 9.19
CA PRO A 91 1.81 1.31 10.15
C PRO A 91 1.59 2.34 11.26
N GLU A 92 0.33 2.52 11.70
CA GLU A 92 -0.03 3.47 12.76
C GLU A 92 0.83 3.37 14.04
N PRO A 93 1.24 2.17 14.50
CA PRO A 93 2.15 2.07 15.65
C PRO A 93 3.48 2.78 15.43
N VAL A 94 4.04 2.72 14.21
CA VAL A 94 5.30 3.36 13.85
C VAL A 94 5.12 4.87 13.72
N GLU A 95 4.03 5.31 13.08
CA GLU A 95 3.75 6.75 12.97
C GLU A 95 3.56 7.42 14.33
N ARG A 96 2.90 6.74 15.26
CA ARG A 96 2.73 7.21 16.64
C ARG A 96 4.07 7.38 17.35
N ILE A 97 4.99 6.41 17.23
CA ILE A 97 6.35 6.50 17.80
C ILE A 97 7.07 7.74 17.26
N ILE A 98 7.00 7.97 15.94
CA ILE A 98 7.63 9.13 15.29
C ILE A 98 7.00 10.44 15.80
N ARG A 99 5.67 10.54 15.84
CA ARG A 99 4.94 11.74 16.32
C ARG A 99 5.33 12.08 17.75
N GLU A 100 5.36 11.09 18.64
CA GLU A 100 5.72 11.28 20.05
C GLU A 100 7.17 11.77 20.22
N LEU A 101 8.12 11.15 19.51
CA LEU A 101 9.53 11.55 19.60
C LEU A 101 9.75 12.94 19.01
N LEU A 102 9.06 13.27 17.93
CA LEU A 102 9.16 14.59 17.29
C LEU A 102 8.77 15.70 18.28
N GLN A 103 7.63 15.55 18.98
CA GLN A 103 7.17 16.52 19.98
C GLN A 103 8.10 16.59 21.20
N LYS A 104 8.55 15.44 21.71
CA LYS A 104 9.33 15.36 22.96
C LYS A 104 10.79 15.78 22.81
N ARG A 105 11.39 15.60 21.63
CA ARG A 105 12.85 15.65 21.45
C ARG A 105 13.34 16.54 20.32
N PHE A 106 12.52 16.81 19.31
CA PHE A 106 12.94 17.52 18.10
C PHE A 106 12.34 18.92 17.99
N LEU A 107 11.04 19.06 18.29
CA LEU A 107 10.33 20.35 18.31
C LEU A 107 10.54 21.15 19.61
N THR A 108 11.54 20.77 20.42
CA THR A 108 11.92 21.44 21.67
C THR A 108 12.96 22.53 21.43
N LYS A 109 13.04 23.53 22.33
CA LYS A 109 14.01 24.64 22.25
C LYS A 109 15.48 24.17 22.17
N GLN A 110 15.80 23.02 22.79
CA GLN A 110 17.04 22.30 22.54
C GLN A 110 16.94 21.57 21.19
N LYS A 111 17.47 22.19 20.12
CA LYS A 111 17.54 21.59 18.78
C LYS A 111 18.56 20.45 18.76
N ARG A 112 18.15 19.25 19.14
CA ARG A 112 18.97 18.04 18.90
C ARG A 112 19.26 17.90 17.41
N SER A 113 20.45 17.42 17.07
CA SER A 113 20.81 17.20 15.67
C SER A 113 19.92 16.13 15.04
N LEU A 114 19.63 16.29 13.75
CA LEU A 114 18.81 15.34 12.98
C LEU A 114 19.34 13.90 13.07
N ALA A 115 20.67 13.73 13.07
CA ALA A 115 21.31 12.42 13.18
C ALA A 115 21.09 11.74 14.55
N ALA A 116 21.04 12.52 15.64
CA ALA A 116 20.71 11.98 16.96
C ALA A 116 19.24 11.57 17.04
N PHE A 117 18.35 12.41 16.51
CA PHE A 117 16.92 12.12 16.42
C PHE A 117 16.63 10.86 15.61
N HIS A 118 17.24 10.71 14.43
CA HIS A 118 17.07 9.53 13.58
C HIS A 118 17.48 8.22 14.30
N ARG A 119 18.61 8.23 15.02
CA ARG A 119 19.06 7.08 15.81
C ARG A 119 18.07 6.69 16.91
N GLU A 120 17.49 7.69 17.58
CA GLU A 120 16.49 7.48 18.63
C GLU A 120 15.17 6.91 18.06
N VAL A 121 14.71 7.43 16.92
CA VAL A 121 13.56 6.89 16.19
C VAL A 121 13.79 5.43 15.78
N ALA A 122 14.96 5.12 15.19
CA ALA A 122 15.29 3.76 14.78
C ALA A 122 15.31 2.79 15.97
N GLN A 123 15.88 3.21 17.11
CA GLN A 123 15.91 2.41 18.33
C GLN A 123 14.51 2.22 18.93
N ALA A 124 13.68 3.25 18.93
CA ALA A 124 12.31 3.19 19.42
C ALA A 124 11.42 2.31 18.55
N CYS A 125 11.56 2.36 17.22
CA CYS A 125 10.88 1.44 16.32
C CYS A 125 11.30 -0.01 16.57
N LYS A 126 12.61 -0.28 16.74
CA LYS A 126 13.12 -1.63 17.04
C LYS A 126 12.57 -2.19 18.36
N ARG A 127 12.37 -1.33 19.38
CA ARG A 127 11.78 -1.71 20.68
C ARG A 127 10.26 -1.83 20.63
N GLY A 128 9.59 -0.88 19.98
CA GLY A 128 8.13 -0.81 19.89
C GLY A 128 7.52 -1.94 19.05
N LEU A 129 8.22 -2.36 17.98
CA LEU A 129 7.84 -3.52 17.16
C LEU A 129 8.02 -4.87 17.89
N GLY A 130 8.68 -4.89 19.05
CA GLY A 130 8.81 -6.07 19.92
C GLY A 130 7.94 -6.06 21.17
N SER A 131 7.10 -5.03 21.39
CA SER A 131 6.35 -4.84 22.65
C SER A 131 4.82 -4.75 22.50
N SER A 132 4.25 -5.17 21.37
CA SER A 132 2.79 -5.27 21.20
C SER A 132 2.17 -6.44 21.95
N GLY A 133 2.59 -6.65 23.20
CA GLY A 133 1.98 -7.54 24.17
C GLY A 133 2.01 -6.84 25.52
N THR A 134 0.83 -6.64 26.11
CA THR A 134 0.55 -6.13 27.46
C THR A 134 0.43 -4.61 27.64
N LYS A 135 -0.72 -4.04 27.25
CA LYS A 135 -1.35 -3.01 28.08
C LYS A 135 -2.31 -3.71 29.04
N ASN A 136 -1.86 -4.04 30.25
CA ASN A 136 -2.79 -4.32 31.33
C ASN A 136 -3.05 -3.02 32.08
N GLN A 137 -4.30 -2.57 32.06
CA GLN A 137 -4.77 -1.50 32.92
C GLN A 137 -4.66 -1.97 34.37
N ARG A 138 -4.09 -1.14 35.24
CA ARG A 138 -4.45 -1.14 36.65
C ARG A 138 -4.82 0.28 37.05
N LYS A 139 -6.13 0.52 37.09
CA LYS A 139 -6.75 1.48 37.99
C LYS A 139 -6.37 1.09 39.42
N ALA A 140 -5.94 2.08 40.19
CA ALA A 140 -6.18 2.16 41.63
C ALA A 140 -6.80 3.53 41.86
#